data_AF-A0A847PI26-F1
#
_entry.id   AF-A0A847PI26-F1
#
_cell.length_a   1.000
_cell.length_b   1.000
_cell.length_c   1.000
_cell.angle_alpha   90.00
_cell.angle_beta   90.00
_cell.angle_gamma   90.00
#
_symmetry.space_group_name_H-M   'P 1'
#
loop_
_entity.id
_entity.type
_entity.pdbx_description
1 polymer ?
#
loop_
_entity_poly.entity_id
_entity_poly.type
_entity_poly.pdbx_seq_one_letter_code
_entity_poly.pdbx_strand_id
1 'polypeptide(L)'
;MKIKKYLPALSMWLLFEIIAVTTWLTMGPIFYLFNFTYIGTSIAIGLILYTQKKKYARSVVQLAVGLYMLVYLGIICRENMQIEGFWFYLFLGVFSAGTLHYAIAKIFGPLLFGRGWCGYACWTAMVLDFLPFKTPAGPRKSIGFIRYIVFIASFIFVALLFILQVPDIEYIMWLCFIIGNIIYYIVGIVLAYKFKDNRAFCKYICPITIFLKPMTYFSLTRVRVDKEKCISCGKCEQVCPMEVEILNNSRKRKNGTECIQCMQCVDACPKNALKI
;
A
#
# COMPACT_ATOMS: atom_id res chain seq x y z
N MET A 1 -20.29 -21.19 -17.01
CA MET A 1 -19.34 -20.24 -17.66
C MET A 1 -19.27 -18.85 -17.02
N LYS A 2 -20.36 -18.25 -16.50
CA LYS A 2 -20.32 -16.88 -15.91
C LYS A 2 -19.63 -16.74 -14.54
N ILE A 3 -19.49 -17.81 -13.76
CA ILE A 3 -18.90 -17.77 -12.39
C ILE A 3 -17.36 -17.76 -12.42
N LYS A 4 -16.73 -18.41 -13.40
CA LYS A 4 -15.25 -18.52 -13.48
C LYS A 4 -14.54 -17.16 -13.53
N LYS A 5 -15.16 -16.12 -14.09
CA LYS A 5 -14.59 -14.76 -14.15
C LYS A 5 -14.53 -14.05 -12.78
N TYR A 6 -15.33 -14.49 -11.82
CA TYR A 6 -15.34 -13.96 -10.45
C TYR A 6 -14.55 -14.82 -9.47
N LEU A 7 -13.93 -15.91 -9.95
CA LEU A 7 -13.12 -16.79 -9.13
C LEU A 7 -12.00 -16.04 -8.38
N PRO A 8 -11.26 -15.07 -8.97
CA PRO A 8 -10.25 -14.33 -8.22
C PRO A 8 -10.82 -13.53 -7.04
N ALA A 9 -12.03 -12.97 -7.19
CA ALA A 9 -12.69 -12.23 -6.12
C ALA A 9 -13.13 -13.17 -4.99
N LEU A 10 -13.71 -14.33 -5.34
CA LEU A 10 -14.12 -15.35 -4.37
C LEU A 10 -12.90 -15.94 -3.64
N SER A 11 -11.83 -16.28 -4.35
CA SER A 11 -10.60 -16.80 -3.76
C SER A 11 -9.95 -15.80 -2.81
N MET A 12 -9.93 -14.52 -3.18
CA MET A 12 -9.40 -13.47 -2.31
C MET A 12 -10.26 -13.28 -1.05
N TRP A 13 -11.58 -13.28 -1.20
CA TRP A 13 -12.50 -13.20 -0.07
C TRP A 13 -12.30 -14.38 0.89
N LEU A 14 -12.32 -15.61 0.37
CA LEU A 14 -12.11 -16.82 1.17
C LEU A 14 -10.76 -16.82 1.90
N LEU A 15 -9.69 -16.33 1.26
CA LEU A 15 -8.39 -16.18 1.92
C LEU A 15 -8.48 -15.29 3.16
N PHE A 16 -9.14 -14.14 3.04
CA PHE A 16 -9.32 -13.22 4.16
C PHE A 16 -10.26 -13.77 5.23
N GLU A 17 -11.33 -14.47 4.86
CA GLU A 17 -12.22 -15.13 5.82
C GLU A 17 -11.52 -16.25 6.59
N ILE A 18 -10.67 -17.05 5.95
CA ILE A 18 -9.85 -18.06 6.63
C ILE A 18 -8.95 -17.37 7.67
N ILE A 19 -8.26 -16.29 7.27
CA ILE A 19 -7.44 -15.50 8.20
C ILE A 19 -8.31 -14.93 9.34
N ALA A 20 -9.49 -14.40 9.03
CA ALA A 20 -10.42 -13.81 9.99
C ALA A 20 -10.84 -14.82 11.06
N VAL A 21 -11.31 -15.99 10.64
CA VAL A 21 -11.76 -17.06 11.54
C VAL A 21 -10.59 -17.65 12.32
N THR A 22 -9.45 -17.94 11.67
CA THR A 22 -8.28 -18.50 12.36
C THR A 22 -7.74 -17.54 13.42
N THR A 23 -7.62 -16.25 13.10
CA THR A 23 -7.11 -15.25 14.06
C THR A 23 -8.09 -14.99 15.19
N TRP A 24 -9.39 -14.98 14.92
CA TRP A 24 -10.41 -14.89 15.97
C TRP A 24 -10.34 -16.07 16.94
N LEU A 25 -10.28 -17.31 16.42
CA LEU A 25 -10.22 -18.52 17.25
C LEU A 25 -8.92 -18.66 18.05
N THR A 26 -7.81 -18.15 17.52
CA THR A 26 -6.49 -18.28 18.17
C THR A 26 -6.15 -17.11 19.09
N MET A 27 -6.53 -15.88 18.74
CA MET A 27 -6.19 -14.69 19.52
C MET A 27 -7.30 -14.26 20.47
N GLY A 28 -8.57 -14.61 20.21
CA GLY A 28 -9.72 -14.36 21.10
C GLY A 28 -10.64 -13.20 20.69
N PRO A 29 -10.14 -11.96 20.46
CA PRO A 29 -10.98 -10.82 20.12
C PRO A 29 -11.78 -10.99 18.83
N ILE A 30 -13.10 -10.78 18.91
CA ILE A 30 -13.99 -10.73 17.74
C ILE A 30 -13.64 -9.61 16.75
N PHE A 31 -12.87 -8.61 17.22
CA PHE A 31 -12.28 -7.56 16.40
C PHE A 31 -11.56 -8.13 15.16
N TYR A 32 -10.78 -9.20 15.32
CA TYR A 32 -10.02 -9.77 14.20
C TYR A 32 -10.93 -10.33 13.10
N LEU A 33 -12.04 -10.98 13.49
CA LEU A 33 -13.04 -11.48 12.55
C LEU A 33 -13.58 -10.32 11.69
N PHE A 34 -14.14 -9.28 12.33
CA PHE A 34 -14.71 -8.14 11.62
C PHE A 34 -13.68 -7.38 10.79
N ASN A 35 -12.47 -7.18 11.31
CA ASN A 35 -11.40 -6.48 10.61
C ASN A 35 -11.01 -7.17 9.30
N PHE A 36 -10.71 -8.48 9.33
CA PHE A 36 -10.30 -9.20 8.14
C PHE A 36 -11.47 -9.44 7.17
N THR A 37 -12.69 -9.72 7.66
CA THR A 37 -13.90 -9.83 6.84
C THR A 37 -14.20 -8.52 6.11
N TYR A 38 -14.08 -7.36 6.79
CA TYR A 38 -14.31 -6.05 6.16
C TYR A 38 -13.31 -5.76 5.03
N ILE A 39 -12.01 -5.99 5.29
CA ILE A 39 -10.96 -5.78 4.29
C ILE A 39 -11.11 -6.75 3.12
N GLY A 40 -11.33 -8.05 3.41
CA GLY A 40 -11.55 -9.09 2.40
C GLY A 40 -12.74 -8.78 1.50
N THR A 41 -13.86 -8.38 2.10
CA THR A 41 -15.07 -7.97 1.36
C THR A 41 -14.81 -6.74 0.49
N SER A 42 -14.11 -5.72 1.02
CA SER A 42 -13.75 -4.51 0.27
C SER A 42 -12.90 -4.83 -0.96
N ILE A 43 -11.90 -5.70 -0.82
CA ILE A 43 -11.04 -6.14 -1.94
C ILE A 43 -11.85 -6.97 -2.94
N ALA A 44 -12.69 -7.90 -2.48
CA ALA A 44 -13.52 -8.75 -3.34
C ALA A 44 -14.49 -7.92 -4.18
N ILE A 45 -15.16 -6.94 -3.59
CA ILE A 45 -16.01 -5.96 -4.31
C ILE A 45 -15.17 -5.23 -5.37
N GLY A 46 -13.98 -4.76 -4.99
CA GLY A 46 -13.04 -4.14 -5.93
C GLY A 46 -12.70 -5.01 -7.13
N LEU A 47 -12.38 -6.28 -6.90
CA LEU A 47 -12.07 -7.26 -7.94
C LEU A 47 -13.28 -7.53 -8.84
N ILE A 48 -14.49 -7.60 -8.27
CA ILE A 48 -15.75 -7.71 -9.05
C ILE A 48 -15.93 -6.49 -9.96
N LEU A 49 -15.77 -5.28 -9.42
CA LEU A 49 -15.88 -4.03 -10.18
C LEU A 49 -14.81 -3.94 -11.28
N TYR A 50 -13.60 -4.40 -11.00
CA TYR A 50 -12.50 -4.46 -11.98
C TYR A 50 -12.83 -5.44 -13.11
N THR A 51 -13.33 -6.65 -12.81
CA THR A 51 -13.81 -7.62 -13.81
C THR A 51 -14.96 -7.06 -14.66
N GLN A 52 -15.79 -6.19 -14.08
CA GLN A 52 -16.85 -5.46 -14.79
C GLN A 52 -16.34 -4.23 -15.57
N LYS A 53 -15.03 -3.99 -15.62
CA LYS A 53 -14.38 -2.84 -16.26
C LYS A 53 -14.90 -1.48 -15.76
N LYS A 54 -15.28 -1.39 -14.48
CA LYS A 54 -15.71 -0.13 -13.87
C LYS A 54 -14.49 0.75 -13.58
N LYS A 55 -14.49 1.97 -14.12
CA LYS A 55 -13.39 2.96 -14.00
C LYS A 55 -12.93 3.20 -12.56
N TYR A 56 -13.86 3.18 -11.61
CA TYR A 56 -13.61 3.52 -10.20
C TYR A 56 -13.33 2.29 -9.31
N ALA A 57 -13.18 1.09 -9.88
CA ALA A 57 -12.98 -0.14 -9.11
C ALA A 57 -11.87 -0.02 -8.05
N ARG A 58 -10.71 0.52 -8.47
CA ARG A 58 -9.56 0.74 -7.57
C ARG A 58 -9.86 1.79 -6.49
N SER A 59 -10.48 2.90 -6.85
CA SER A 59 -10.82 3.98 -5.91
C SER A 59 -11.80 3.53 -4.84
N VAL A 60 -12.75 2.66 -5.18
CA VAL A 60 -13.71 2.09 -4.23
C VAL A 60 -12.99 1.30 -3.13
N VAL A 61 -12.05 0.41 -3.49
CA VAL A 61 -11.26 -0.34 -2.49
C VAL A 61 -10.42 0.60 -1.64
N GLN A 62 -9.78 1.58 -2.29
CA GLN A 62 -8.88 2.52 -1.63
C GLN A 62 -9.61 3.41 -0.63
N LEU A 63 -10.84 3.82 -0.93
CA LEU A 63 -11.71 4.54 0.01
C LEU A 63 -12.20 3.63 1.13
N ALA A 64 -12.71 2.43 0.82
CA ALA A 64 -13.25 1.51 1.82
C ALA A 64 -12.18 1.11 2.85
N VAL A 65 -11.04 0.59 2.38
CA VAL A 65 -9.94 0.17 3.27
C VAL A 65 -9.23 1.37 3.87
N GLY A 66 -9.03 2.46 3.11
CA GLY A 66 -8.33 3.65 3.57
C GLY A 66 -9.08 4.38 4.68
N LEU A 67 -10.40 4.58 4.55
CA LEU A 67 -11.23 5.21 5.58
C LEU A 67 -11.34 4.32 6.82
N TYR A 68 -11.48 3.01 6.64
CA TYR A 68 -11.46 2.08 7.76
C TYR A 68 -10.15 2.16 8.56
N MET A 69 -8.99 2.18 7.88
CA MET A 69 -7.69 2.27 8.55
C MET A 69 -7.46 3.64 9.21
N LEU A 70 -7.82 4.72 8.52
CA LEU A 70 -7.59 6.08 9.01
C LEU A 70 -8.56 6.47 10.13
N VAL A 71 -9.85 6.22 9.93
CA VAL A 71 -10.93 6.70 10.81
C VAL A 71 -11.23 5.67 11.89
N TYR A 72 -11.58 4.45 11.51
CA TYR A 72 -11.98 3.44 12.49
C TYR A 72 -10.80 2.98 13.35
N LEU A 73 -9.73 2.46 12.74
CA LEU A 73 -8.58 2.01 13.52
C LEU A 73 -7.80 3.19 14.12
N GLY A 74 -7.49 4.19 13.31
CA GLY A 74 -6.66 5.32 13.73
C GLY A 74 -7.32 6.27 14.74
N ILE A 75 -8.51 6.78 14.43
CA ILE A 75 -9.17 7.83 15.23
C ILE A 75 -10.04 7.22 16.33
N ILE A 76 -10.90 6.26 15.98
CA ILE A 76 -11.88 5.69 16.93
C ILE A 76 -11.21 4.71 17.89
N CYS A 77 -10.47 3.73 17.37
CA CYS A 77 -9.75 2.75 18.19
C CYS A 77 -8.42 3.27 18.76
N ARG A 78 -8.00 4.48 18.35
CA ARG A 78 -6.76 5.14 18.79
C ARG A 78 -5.47 4.35 18.51
N GLU A 79 -5.48 3.50 17.47
CA GLU A 79 -4.33 2.70 17.07
C GLU A 79 -3.39 3.51 16.17
N ASN A 80 -2.11 3.60 16.52
CA ASN A 80 -1.14 4.21 15.62
C ASN A 80 -0.72 3.22 14.52
N MET A 81 -1.31 3.39 13.33
CA MET A 81 -1.01 2.55 12.17
C MET A 81 0.18 3.06 11.31
N GLN A 82 0.89 4.10 11.75
CA GLN A 82 2.11 4.60 11.10
C GLN A 82 3.36 3.84 11.58
N ILE A 83 4.53 4.26 11.07
CA ILE A 83 5.80 3.57 11.35
C ILE A 83 6.22 3.73 12.82
N GLU A 84 5.85 4.85 13.44
CA GLU A 84 6.03 5.14 14.87
C GLU A 84 5.28 4.10 15.72
N GLY A 85 4.01 3.84 15.38
CA GLY A 85 3.21 2.83 16.06
C GLY A 85 3.80 1.43 15.92
N PHE A 86 4.30 1.07 14.74
CA PHE A 86 5.02 -0.20 14.55
C PHE A 86 6.19 -0.36 15.51
N TRP A 87 7.05 0.67 15.65
CA TRP A 87 8.17 0.61 16.59
C TRP A 87 7.70 0.53 18.03
N PHE A 88 6.67 1.30 18.38
CA PHE A 88 6.11 1.33 19.73
C PHE A 88 5.62 -0.06 20.17
N TYR A 89 4.76 -0.69 19.36
CA TYR A 89 4.24 -2.02 19.69
C TYR A 89 5.33 -3.10 19.66
N LEU A 90 6.33 -2.96 18.77
CA LEU A 90 7.49 -3.86 18.74
C LEU A 90 8.31 -3.76 20.03
N PHE A 91 8.58 -2.55 20.53
CA PHE A 91 9.34 -2.34 21.77
C PHE A 91 8.57 -2.73 23.02
N LEU A 92 7.25 -2.59 23.01
CA LEU A 92 6.39 -3.17 24.05
C LEU A 92 6.42 -4.71 24.06
N GLY A 93 6.89 -5.35 23.00
CA GLY A 93 6.83 -6.81 22.85
C GLY A 93 5.41 -7.34 22.62
N VAL A 94 4.48 -6.48 22.20
CA VAL A 94 3.07 -6.84 21.99
C VAL A 94 2.77 -7.02 20.51
N PHE A 95 2.24 -8.19 20.16
CA PHE A 95 1.69 -8.45 18.83
C PHE A 95 0.26 -7.89 18.72
N SER A 96 0.16 -6.56 18.70
CA SER A 96 -1.09 -5.83 18.52
C SER A 96 -1.52 -5.77 17.05
N ALA A 97 -2.67 -5.13 16.80
CA ALA A 97 -3.16 -4.86 15.45
C ALA A 97 -2.11 -4.13 14.59
N GLY A 98 -1.37 -3.16 15.15
CA GLY A 98 -0.31 -2.42 14.45
C GLY A 98 0.86 -3.31 14.01
N THR A 99 1.41 -4.13 14.92
CA THR A 99 2.52 -5.05 14.62
C THR A 99 2.11 -6.10 13.59
N LEU A 100 0.93 -6.71 13.78
CA LEU A 100 0.41 -7.72 12.87
C LEU A 100 0.14 -7.14 11.48
N HIS A 101 -0.37 -5.91 11.41
CA HIS A 101 -0.58 -5.19 10.17
C HIS A 101 0.71 -4.95 9.39
N TYR A 102 1.81 -4.61 10.07
CA TYR A 102 3.11 -4.44 9.42
C TYR A 102 3.69 -5.77 8.98
N ALA A 103 3.68 -6.78 9.84
CA ALA A 103 4.13 -8.13 9.50
C ALA A 103 3.37 -8.66 8.27
N ILE A 104 2.03 -8.72 8.32
CA ILE A 104 1.22 -9.29 7.25
C ILE A 104 1.23 -8.40 6.02
N ALA A 105 0.89 -7.12 6.11
CA ALA A 105 0.62 -6.32 4.92
C ALA A 105 1.83 -5.53 4.38
N LYS A 106 2.94 -5.41 5.14
CA LYS A 106 4.14 -4.65 4.71
C LYS A 106 5.41 -5.49 4.61
N ILE A 107 5.48 -6.65 5.27
CA ILE A 107 6.65 -7.53 5.23
C ILE A 107 6.32 -8.80 4.43
N PHE A 108 5.41 -9.65 4.88
CA PHE A 108 5.15 -10.94 4.24
C PHE A 108 4.20 -10.85 3.03
N GLY A 109 3.13 -10.08 3.12
CA GLY A 109 2.14 -9.90 2.06
C GLY A 109 2.73 -9.43 0.73
N PRO A 110 3.73 -8.53 0.71
CA PRO A 110 4.42 -8.16 -0.53
C PRO A 110 5.18 -9.28 -1.24
N LEU A 111 5.45 -10.42 -0.59
CA LEU A 111 5.97 -11.61 -1.27
C LEU A 111 4.92 -12.23 -2.21
N LEU A 112 3.63 -12.06 -1.89
CA LEU A 112 2.53 -12.53 -2.73
C LEU A 112 2.06 -11.44 -3.69
N PHE A 113 1.82 -10.23 -3.18
CA PHE A 113 1.11 -9.14 -3.86
C PHE A 113 1.97 -7.89 -4.10
N GLY A 114 3.30 -7.99 -4.03
CA GLY A 114 4.20 -6.84 -4.17
C GLY A 114 3.74 -5.63 -3.34
N ARG A 115 3.72 -4.44 -3.95
CA ARG A 115 3.23 -3.21 -3.28
C ARG A 115 1.74 -2.95 -3.50
N GLY A 116 0.93 -4.00 -3.64
CA GLY A 116 -0.53 -3.88 -3.79
C GLY A 116 -1.18 -3.02 -2.71
N TRP A 117 -0.68 -3.06 -1.46
CA TRP A 117 -1.11 -2.16 -0.38
C TRP A 117 -1.05 -0.67 -0.77
N CYS A 118 0.05 -0.23 -1.38
CA CYS A 118 0.22 1.15 -1.84
C CYS A 118 -0.73 1.53 -2.98
N GLY A 119 -1.20 0.53 -3.74
CA GLY A 119 -2.13 0.70 -4.85
C GLY A 119 -3.60 0.72 -4.42
N TYR A 120 -3.99 -0.05 -3.42
CA TYR A 120 -5.41 -0.33 -3.11
C TYR A 120 -5.84 -0.04 -1.67
N ALA A 121 -4.94 0.13 -0.71
CA ALA A 121 -5.32 0.18 0.72
C ALA A 121 -4.67 1.32 1.52
N CYS A 122 -3.61 1.93 1.00
CA CYS A 122 -2.92 3.02 1.69
C CYS A 122 -3.79 4.27 1.77
N TRP A 123 -4.10 4.71 3.00
CA TRP A 123 -4.91 5.90 3.27
C TRP A 123 -4.18 7.21 2.89
N THR A 124 -2.86 7.26 2.95
CA THR A 124 -2.11 8.43 2.43
C THR A 124 -2.32 8.57 0.93
N ALA A 125 -2.18 7.46 0.19
CA ALA A 125 -2.41 7.44 -1.24
C ALA A 125 -3.88 7.69 -1.59
N MET A 126 -4.83 7.25 -0.75
CA MET A 126 -6.27 7.49 -0.92
C MET A 126 -6.56 8.97 -1.15
N VAL A 127 -5.99 9.86 -0.33
CA VAL A 127 -6.17 11.31 -0.48
C VAL A 127 -5.36 11.84 -1.67
N LEU A 128 -4.07 11.51 -1.75
CA LEU A 128 -3.18 12.06 -2.78
C LEU A 128 -3.58 11.65 -4.20
N ASP A 129 -4.21 10.49 -4.38
CA ASP A 129 -4.68 10.06 -5.68
C ASP A 129 -5.82 10.91 -6.22
N PHE A 130 -6.53 11.71 -5.42
CA PHE A 130 -7.57 12.64 -5.92
C PHE A 130 -7.00 13.89 -6.59
N LEU A 131 -5.73 14.22 -6.31
CA LEU A 131 -5.04 15.35 -6.95
C LEU A 131 -4.97 15.15 -8.49
N PRO A 132 -4.75 16.23 -9.27
CA PRO A 132 -4.86 16.17 -10.73
C PRO A 132 -3.71 15.44 -11.43
N PHE A 133 -2.56 15.21 -10.77
CA PHE A 133 -1.34 14.72 -11.39
C PHE A 133 -1.21 13.19 -11.35
N LYS A 134 -2.10 12.49 -12.08
CA LYS A 134 -2.17 11.01 -12.08
C LYS A 134 -0.90 10.33 -12.58
N THR A 135 -0.18 11.00 -13.48
CA THR A 135 1.12 10.55 -14.01
C THR A 135 2.13 11.69 -13.90
N PRO A 136 3.42 11.38 -13.70
CA PRO A 136 4.46 12.40 -13.57
C PRO A 136 4.63 13.16 -14.89
N ALA A 137 4.70 14.49 -14.82
CA ALA A 137 4.98 15.34 -15.99
C ALA A 137 6.48 15.44 -16.31
N GLY A 138 7.36 15.18 -15.34
CA GLY A 138 8.81 15.35 -15.47
C GLY A 138 9.60 14.14 -14.99
N PRO A 139 10.94 14.15 -15.15
CA PRO A 139 11.79 13.03 -14.81
C PRO A 139 11.86 12.81 -13.29
N ARG A 140 11.90 11.53 -12.90
CA ARG A 140 12.18 11.11 -11.52
C ARG A 140 13.43 11.78 -10.94
N LYS A 141 13.31 12.28 -9.71
CA LYS A 141 14.41 12.90 -8.95
C LYS A 141 15.16 11.85 -8.11
N SER A 142 16.44 12.10 -7.83
CA SER A 142 17.32 11.22 -7.03
C SER A 142 17.23 11.47 -5.51
N ILE A 143 16.14 12.07 -5.02
CA ILE A 143 15.93 12.38 -3.59
C ILE A 143 15.30 11.22 -2.80
N GLY A 144 15.39 10.00 -3.34
CA GLY A 144 14.80 8.81 -2.75
C GLY A 144 15.39 8.40 -1.41
N PHE A 145 16.55 8.95 -1.03
CA PHE A 145 17.24 8.63 0.23
C PHE A 145 16.49 9.18 1.46
N ILE A 146 15.65 10.20 1.30
CA ILE A 146 14.89 10.83 2.39
C ILE A 146 14.03 9.81 3.16
N ARG A 147 13.50 8.80 2.48
CA ARG A 147 12.75 7.70 3.13
C ARG A 147 13.53 7.01 4.26
N TYR A 148 14.85 6.87 4.12
CA TYR A 148 15.71 6.24 5.13
C TYR A 148 15.91 7.18 6.32
N ILE A 149 16.05 8.49 6.06
CA ILE A 149 16.11 9.51 7.12
C ILE A 149 14.83 9.48 7.94
N VAL A 150 13.66 9.50 7.28
CA VAL A 150 12.35 9.46 7.99
C VAL A 150 12.20 8.17 8.80
N PHE A 151 12.64 7.03 8.26
CA PHE A 151 12.57 5.75 8.96
C PHE A 151 13.47 5.70 10.19
N ILE A 152 14.73 6.12 10.06
CA ILE A 152 15.69 6.17 11.16
C ILE A 152 15.23 7.19 12.21
N ALA A 153 14.76 8.36 11.78
CA ALA A 153 14.23 9.39 12.69
C ALA A 153 13.03 8.87 13.50
N SER A 154 12.11 8.15 12.85
CA SER A 154 10.97 7.51 13.52
C SER A 154 11.42 6.47 14.54
N PHE A 155 12.39 5.62 14.18
CA PHE A 155 12.97 4.63 15.09
C PHE A 155 13.63 5.29 16.31
N ILE A 156 14.50 6.29 16.08
CA ILE A 156 15.20 7.02 17.15
C ILE A 156 14.19 7.73 18.05
N PHE A 157 13.20 8.39 17.46
CA PHE A 157 12.15 9.09 18.22
C PHE A 157 11.46 8.14 19.19
N VAL A 158 10.97 6.99 18.71
CA VAL A 158 10.29 6.02 19.57
C VAL A 158 11.26 5.41 20.58
N ALA A 159 12.49 5.06 20.18
CA ALA A 159 13.50 4.50 21.10
C ALA A 159 13.81 5.47 22.26
N LEU A 160 13.92 6.76 21.99
CA LEU A 160 14.15 7.78 23.01
C LEU A 160 12.97 7.89 23.99
N LEU A 161 11.73 7.75 23.54
CA LEU A 161 10.57 7.74 24.45
C LEU A 161 10.65 6.62 25.49
N PHE A 162 11.11 5.42 25.07
CA PHE A 162 11.31 4.29 25.99
C PHE A 162 12.53 4.49 26.90
N ILE A 163 13.67 4.92 26.35
CA ILE A 163 14.90 5.12 27.13
C ILE A 163 14.72 6.18 28.21
N LEU A 164 14.02 7.28 27.86
CA LEU A 164 13.73 8.38 28.79
C LEU A 164 12.53 8.10 29.70
N GLN A 165 11.91 6.92 29.60
CA GLN A 165 10.76 6.50 30.40
C GLN A 165 9.65 7.55 30.45
N VAL A 166 9.32 8.12 29.29
CA VAL A 166 8.30 9.15 29.17
C VAL A 166 6.94 8.57 29.61
N PRO A 167 6.19 9.22 30.52
CA PRO A 167 4.86 8.75 30.90
C PRO A 167 3.88 8.89 29.74
N ASP A 168 2.79 8.13 29.77
CA ASP A 168 1.66 8.24 28.83
C ASP A 168 2.03 8.08 27.33
N ILE A 169 2.97 7.18 27.03
CA ILE A 169 3.44 6.93 25.65
C ILE A 169 2.28 6.58 24.71
N GLU A 170 1.24 5.89 25.18
CA GLU A 170 0.04 5.57 24.38
C GLU A 170 -0.66 6.82 23.84
N TYR A 171 -0.84 7.84 24.68
CA TYR A 171 -1.44 9.11 24.26
C TYR A 171 -0.52 9.86 23.28
N ILE A 172 0.79 9.85 23.55
CA ILE A 172 1.79 10.42 22.63
C ILE A 172 1.73 9.72 21.27
N MET A 173 1.61 8.39 21.24
CA MET A 173 1.51 7.63 20.00
C MET A 173 0.25 7.95 19.21
N TRP A 174 -0.89 8.10 19.90
CA TRP A 174 -2.11 8.55 19.25
C TRP A 174 -1.97 9.98 18.68
N LEU A 175 -1.36 10.90 19.43
CA LEU A 175 -1.09 12.26 18.95
C LEU A 175 -0.14 12.26 17.75
N CYS A 176 0.92 11.44 17.79
CA CYS A 176 1.83 11.22 16.68
C CYS A 176 1.10 10.69 15.45
N PHE A 177 0.09 9.83 15.61
CA PHE A 177 -0.73 9.37 14.49
C PHE A 177 -1.48 10.54 13.82
N ILE A 178 -2.11 11.41 14.61
CA ILE A 178 -2.86 12.56 14.08
C ILE A 178 -1.93 13.56 13.40
N ILE A 179 -0.90 14.02 14.12
CA ILE A 179 0.08 14.99 13.61
C ILE A 179 0.85 14.42 12.42
N GLY A 180 1.28 13.16 12.51
CA GLY A 180 2.03 12.47 11.46
C GLY A 180 1.22 12.37 10.16
N ASN A 181 -0.07 12.05 10.23
CA ASN A 181 -0.92 12.04 9.04
C ASN A 181 -1.12 13.45 8.46
N ILE A 182 -1.33 14.47 9.30
CA ILE A 182 -1.42 15.88 8.84
C ILE A 182 -0.15 16.27 8.08
N ILE A 183 1.03 15.99 8.66
CA ILE A 183 2.33 16.26 8.02
C ILE A 183 2.45 15.48 6.71
N TYR A 184 2.09 14.19 6.69
CA TYR A 184 2.18 13.37 5.47
C TYR A 184 1.28 13.92 4.35
N TYR A 185 0.08 14.40 4.67
CA TYR A 185 -0.80 15.02 3.69
C TYR A 185 -0.26 16.37 3.20
N ILE A 186 0.17 17.26 4.09
CA ILE A 186 0.75 18.56 3.71
C ILE A 186 1.97 18.34 2.79
N VAL A 187 2.91 17.52 3.23
CA VAL A 187 4.12 17.20 2.46
C VAL A 187 3.75 16.53 1.15
N GLY A 188 2.82 15.58 1.15
CA GLY A 188 2.37 14.89 -0.05
C GLY A 188 1.72 15.83 -1.08
N ILE A 189 0.87 16.76 -0.63
CA ILE A 189 0.23 17.76 -1.48
C ILE A 189 1.30 18.71 -2.05
N VAL A 190 2.19 19.26 -1.21
CA VAL A 190 3.28 20.14 -1.65
C VAL A 190 4.15 19.45 -2.70
N LEU A 191 4.55 18.20 -2.47
CA LEU A 191 5.33 17.42 -3.43
C LEU A 191 4.57 17.16 -4.72
N ALA A 192 3.28 16.83 -4.64
CA ALA A 192 2.45 16.58 -5.82
C ALA A 192 2.34 17.81 -6.71
N TYR A 193 2.15 19.01 -6.14
CA TYR A 193 2.11 20.25 -6.91
C TYR A 193 3.48 20.68 -7.44
N LYS A 194 4.54 20.51 -6.65
CA LYS A 194 5.93 20.87 -7.02
C LYS A 194 6.46 19.98 -8.15
N PHE A 195 6.20 18.67 -8.09
CA PHE A 195 6.70 17.71 -9.07
C PHE A 195 5.67 17.28 -10.12
N LYS A 196 4.43 17.79 -10.02
CA LYS A 196 3.31 17.38 -10.89
C LYS A 196 3.19 15.86 -10.92
N ASP A 197 3.16 15.26 -9.73
CA ASP A 197 3.14 13.81 -9.52
C ASP A 197 2.50 13.44 -8.18
N ASN A 198 1.29 12.88 -8.22
CA ASN A 198 0.56 12.45 -7.02
C ASN A 198 1.31 11.41 -6.18
N ARG A 199 2.24 10.66 -6.80
CA ARG A 199 3.02 9.61 -6.14
C ARG A 199 4.41 10.07 -5.70
N ALA A 200 4.73 11.35 -5.77
CA ALA A 200 6.00 11.90 -5.31
C ALA A 200 6.30 11.56 -3.83
N PHE A 201 5.31 11.65 -2.94
CA PHE A 201 5.48 11.23 -1.54
C PHE A 201 5.87 9.75 -1.43
N CYS A 202 5.18 8.88 -2.16
CA CYS A 202 5.45 7.44 -2.19
C CYS A 202 6.82 7.10 -2.80
N LYS A 203 7.33 7.94 -3.71
CA LYS A 203 8.62 7.77 -4.38
C LYS A 203 9.81 8.28 -3.57
N TYR A 204 9.62 9.25 -2.68
CA TYR A 204 10.75 9.94 -2.06
C TYR A 204 10.76 9.91 -0.54
N ILE A 205 9.60 9.96 0.11
CA ILE A 205 9.50 10.21 1.56
C ILE A 205 8.95 9.01 2.33
N CYS A 206 7.98 8.28 1.79
CA CYS A 206 7.28 7.20 2.50
C CYS A 206 8.25 6.16 3.12
N PRO A 207 8.38 6.08 4.45
CA PRO A 207 9.37 5.23 5.12
C PRO A 207 9.02 3.73 5.01
N ILE A 208 7.73 3.40 4.88
CA ILE A 208 7.22 2.03 4.77
C ILE A 208 7.82 1.28 3.56
N THR A 209 8.29 2.03 2.55
CA THR A 209 8.91 1.43 1.36
C THR A 209 10.21 0.67 1.65
N ILE A 210 10.84 0.89 2.80
CA ILE A 210 12.02 0.16 3.25
C ILE A 210 11.70 -1.32 3.48
N PHE A 211 10.54 -1.63 4.06
CA PHE A 211 10.06 -3.01 4.20
C PHE A 211 9.55 -3.57 2.87
N LEU A 212 8.77 -2.76 2.14
CA LEU A 212 8.07 -3.24 0.95
C LEU A 212 9.00 -3.58 -0.22
N LYS A 213 10.06 -2.79 -0.46
CA LYS A 213 10.89 -2.93 -1.68
C LYS A 213 11.68 -4.25 -1.74
N PRO A 214 12.36 -4.70 -0.68
CA PRO A 214 13.05 -5.99 -0.68
C PRO A 214 12.08 -7.14 -0.99
N MET A 215 10.93 -7.16 -0.31
CA MET A 215 9.94 -8.21 -0.46
C MET A 215 9.28 -8.19 -1.85
N THR A 216 9.02 -7.00 -2.39
CA THR A 216 8.49 -6.83 -3.76
C THR A 216 9.43 -7.37 -4.82
N TYR A 217 10.75 -7.32 -4.61
CA TYR A 217 11.71 -7.91 -5.56
C TYR A 217 11.45 -9.42 -5.74
N PHE A 218 11.07 -10.11 -4.66
CA PHE A 218 10.75 -11.53 -4.63
C PHE A 218 9.27 -11.84 -4.87
N SER A 219 8.43 -10.83 -5.10
CA SER A 219 6.99 -11.00 -5.33
C SER A 219 6.70 -12.07 -6.38
N LEU A 220 5.73 -12.94 -6.08
CA LEU A 220 5.18 -13.95 -6.98
C LEU A 220 4.38 -13.29 -8.11
N THR A 221 3.53 -12.32 -7.76
CA THR A 221 2.73 -11.57 -8.73
C THR A 221 3.51 -10.37 -9.26
N ARG A 222 3.59 -10.24 -10.59
CA ARG A 222 4.33 -9.15 -11.22
C ARG A 222 3.92 -8.98 -12.67
N VAL A 223 3.73 -7.73 -13.07
CA VAL A 223 3.43 -7.40 -14.46
C VAL A 223 4.60 -7.83 -15.37
N ARG A 224 4.29 -8.71 -16.33
CA ARG A 224 5.17 -9.20 -17.38
C ARG A 224 4.58 -8.87 -18.74
N VAL A 225 5.44 -8.54 -19.68
CA VAL A 225 5.08 -8.32 -21.08
C VAL A 225 5.31 -9.59 -21.89
N ASP A 226 4.34 -9.96 -22.70
CA ASP A 226 4.45 -10.92 -23.79
C ASP A 226 5.08 -10.21 -24.99
N LYS A 227 6.34 -10.56 -25.29
CA LYS A 227 7.12 -9.89 -26.33
C LYS A 227 6.58 -10.16 -27.74
N GLU A 228 5.90 -11.27 -27.96
CA GLU A 228 5.34 -11.64 -29.27
C GLU A 228 4.10 -10.80 -29.60
N LYS A 229 3.32 -10.44 -28.57
CA LYS A 229 2.12 -9.58 -28.72
C LYS A 229 2.44 -8.10 -28.64
N CYS A 230 3.58 -7.74 -28.07
CA CYS A 230 3.96 -6.36 -27.85
C CYS A 230 4.37 -5.69 -29.16
N ILE A 231 3.78 -4.52 -29.42
CA ILE A 231 4.12 -3.65 -30.57
C ILE A 231 5.01 -2.46 -30.15
N SER A 232 5.61 -2.51 -28.96
CA SER A 232 6.53 -1.49 -28.43
C SER A 232 6.02 -0.04 -28.46
N CYS A 233 4.71 0.17 -28.36
CA CYS A 233 4.10 1.51 -28.46
C CYS A 233 4.34 2.45 -27.25
N GLY A 234 4.97 1.99 -26.17
CA GLY A 234 5.30 2.81 -24.98
C GLY A 234 4.14 3.24 -24.08
N LYS A 235 2.87 3.09 -24.48
CA LYS A 235 1.68 3.54 -23.71
C LYS A 235 1.67 3.04 -22.26
N CYS A 236 2.10 1.81 -22.02
CA CYS A 236 2.14 1.21 -20.69
C CYS A 236 3.10 1.92 -19.71
N GLU A 237 4.20 2.49 -20.21
CA GLU A 237 5.17 3.24 -19.41
C GLU A 237 4.69 4.69 -19.21
N GLN A 238 4.05 5.29 -20.21
CA GLN A 238 3.46 6.63 -20.13
C GLN A 238 2.38 6.74 -19.05
N VAL A 239 1.54 5.70 -18.89
CA VAL A 239 0.49 5.67 -17.86
C VAL A 239 0.99 5.23 -16.49
N CYS A 240 2.27 4.87 -16.34
CA CYS A 240 2.78 4.31 -15.08
C CYS A 240 3.09 5.42 -14.07
N PRO A 241 2.34 5.55 -12.96
CA PRO A 241 2.57 6.61 -11.98
C PRO A 241 3.90 6.46 -11.26
N MET A 242 4.49 5.25 -11.28
CA MET A 242 5.74 4.92 -10.60
C MET A 242 6.96 4.86 -11.53
N GLU A 243 6.77 5.19 -12.82
CA GLU A 243 7.82 5.22 -13.85
C GLU A 243 8.59 3.89 -13.95
N VAL A 244 7.86 2.77 -13.89
CA VAL A 244 8.43 1.41 -14.03
C VAL A 244 8.72 1.13 -15.49
N GLU A 245 9.88 0.55 -15.79
CA GLU A 245 10.24 0.05 -17.13
C GLU A 245 9.42 -1.21 -17.45
N ILE A 246 8.20 -1.03 -17.96
CA ILE A 246 7.22 -2.11 -18.14
C ILE A 246 7.66 -3.10 -19.22
N LEU A 247 8.32 -2.62 -20.28
CA LEU A 247 8.70 -3.43 -21.44
C LEU A 247 9.86 -4.41 -21.16
N ASN A 248 10.49 -4.30 -19.99
CA ASN A 248 11.55 -5.19 -19.55
C ASN A 248 11.03 -6.22 -18.53
N ASN A 249 11.22 -7.51 -18.78
CA ASN A 249 10.83 -8.59 -17.86
C ASN A 249 11.91 -8.91 -16.79
N SER A 250 13.05 -8.23 -16.77
CA SER A 250 14.06 -8.41 -15.72
C SER A 250 13.51 -8.03 -14.33
N ARG A 251 13.90 -8.77 -13.29
CA ARG A 251 13.64 -8.36 -11.89
C ARG A 251 14.35 -7.05 -11.55
N LYS A 252 15.52 -6.81 -12.16
CA LYS A 252 16.40 -5.66 -11.93
C LYS A 252 16.06 -4.46 -12.83
N ARG A 253 14.94 -4.51 -13.57
CA ARG A 253 14.48 -3.41 -14.42
C ARG A 253 14.34 -2.11 -13.64
N LYS A 254 14.46 -0.97 -14.32
CA LYS A 254 14.36 0.35 -13.71
C LYS A 254 13.02 0.48 -12.98
N ASN A 255 13.11 0.88 -11.70
CA ASN A 255 11.98 1.03 -10.80
C ASN A 255 11.10 -0.24 -10.63
N GLY A 256 11.61 -1.45 -10.89
CA GLY A 256 10.84 -2.69 -10.80
C GLY A 256 10.15 -2.91 -9.46
N THR A 257 10.84 -2.61 -8.34
CA THR A 257 10.32 -2.69 -6.97
C THR A 257 9.41 -1.52 -6.57
N GLU A 258 9.19 -0.56 -7.46
CA GLU A 258 8.29 0.57 -7.26
C GLU A 258 6.87 0.28 -7.78
N CYS A 259 6.64 -0.84 -8.48
CA CYS A 259 5.32 -1.21 -8.98
C CYS A 259 4.31 -1.39 -7.83
N ILE A 260 3.27 -0.55 -7.83
CA ILE A 260 2.14 -0.60 -6.88
C ILE A 260 0.97 -1.47 -7.35
N GLN A 261 1.15 -2.21 -8.44
CA GLN A 261 0.14 -3.11 -9.01
C GLN A 261 -1.22 -2.44 -9.31
N CYS A 262 -1.22 -1.16 -9.70
CA CYS A 262 -2.45 -0.42 -10.01
C CYS A 262 -3.16 -0.83 -11.31
N MET A 263 -2.58 -1.75 -12.08
CA MET A 263 -3.08 -2.30 -13.36
C MET A 263 -3.31 -1.32 -14.53
N GLN A 264 -3.05 -0.03 -14.36
CA GLN A 264 -3.21 0.98 -15.43
C GLN A 264 -2.43 0.63 -16.71
N CYS A 265 -1.25 0.02 -16.60
CA CYS A 265 -0.48 -0.42 -17.76
C CYS A 265 -1.15 -1.56 -18.53
N VAL A 266 -1.81 -2.49 -17.83
CA VAL A 266 -2.56 -3.60 -18.41
C VAL A 266 -3.77 -3.04 -19.17
N ASP A 267 -4.53 -2.14 -18.53
CA ASP A 267 -5.72 -1.53 -19.11
C ASP A 267 -5.42 -0.66 -20.35
N ALA A 268 -4.28 0.03 -20.36
CA ALA A 268 -3.88 0.90 -21.47
C ALA A 268 -3.31 0.13 -22.68
N CYS A 269 -3.03 -1.17 -22.56
CA CYS A 269 -2.36 -1.93 -23.60
C CYS A 269 -3.33 -2.30 -24.76
N PRO A 270 -3.12 -1.78 -25.99
CA PRO A 270 -4.05 -2.04 -27.10
C PRO A 270 -4.02 -3.48 -27.61
N LYS A 271 -2.97 -4.25 -27.29
CA LYS A 271 -2.77 -5.64 -27.72
C LYS A 271 -2.96 -6.65 -26.60
N ASN A 272 -3.38 -6.22 -25.40
CA ASN A 272 -3.48 -7.09 -24.21
C ASN A 272 -2.21 -7.93 -23.99
N ALA A 273 -1.04 -7.33 -24.21
CA ALA A 273 0.27 -7.98 -24.14
C ALA A 273 0.83 -8.04 -22.71
N LEU A 274 0.11 -7.50 -21.71
CA LEU A 274 0.55 -7.44 -20.31
C LEU A 274 -0.31 -8.35 -19.43
N LYS A 275 0.33 -9.10 -18.54
CA LYS A 275 -0.30 -9.99 -17.56
C LYS A 275 0.40 -9.89 -16.21
N ILE A 276 -0.28 -10.25 -15.12
CA ILE A 276 0.27 -10.28 -13.76
C ILE A 276 0.73 -11.67 -13.35
#